data_AF-A0A7Y2BW69-F1
#
_entry.id   AF-A0A7Y2BW69-F1
#
_cell.length_a   1.000
_cell.length_b   1.000
_cell.length_c   1.000
_cell.angle_alpha   90.00
_cell.angle_beta   90.00
_cell.angle_gamma   90.00
#
_symmetry.space_group_name_H-M   'P 1'
#
loop_
_entity.id
_entity.type
_entity.pdbx_description
1 polymer ?
#
loop_
_entity_poly.entity_id
_entity_poly.type
_entity_poly.pdbx_seq_one_letter_code
_entity_poly.pdbx_strand_id
1 'polypeptide(L)'
;MRLILFFALGLFITGCGGEDCDQLIDTGCYSFDIRQCQTDAFANVVSENDNVVKREEDLKQWMENQGLFIEDVKLVTNFHEVVCEACHVCPQGDRYYIKLMFQPALDSLDLLNLEEADCCDHF
;
A
#
# COMPACT_ATOMS: atom_id res chain seq x y z
N MET A 1 7.31 63.87 -10.84
CA MET A 1 6.44 62.72 -11.17
C MET A 1 6.30 61.89 -9.91
N ARG A 2 5.05 61.61 -9.51
CA ARG A 2 4.68 60.95 -8.25
C ARG A 2 4.95 59.44 -8.36
N LEU A 3 5.76 58.90 -7.44
CA LEU A 3 5.89 57.46 -7.20
C LEU A 3 4.57 56.92 -6.68
N ILE A 4 4.06 55.89 -7.34
CA ILE A 4 2.78 55.24 -7.03
C ILE A 4 2.99 53.74 -7.23
N LEU A 5 2.75 52.99 -6.13
CA LEU A 5 2.20 51.62 -6.09
C LEU A 5 3.15 50.44 -6.42
N PHE A 6 3.13 49.26 -5.77
CA PHE A 6 2.29 48.66 -4.73
C PHE A 6 3.17 47.74 -3.88
N PHE A 7 3.02 47.81 -2.56
CA PHE A 7 3.46 46.81 -1.61
C PHE A 7 2.36 45.74 -1.57
N ALA A 8 2.64 44.50 -2.02
CA ALA A 8 1.95 43.27 -1.62
C ALA A 8 2.34 42.13 -2.59
N LEU A 9 3.31 41.31 -2.21
CA LEU A 9 3.31 39.90 -2.62
C LEU A 9 3.38 39.08 -1.33
N GLY A 10 2.19 38.80 -0.82
CA GLY A 10 2.00 37.94 0.34
C GLY A 10 2.39 36.50 0.00
N LEU A 11 3.21 35.94 0.89
CA LEU A 11 3.11 34.58 1.42
C LEU A 11 2.32 33.58 0.57
N PHE A 12 3.01 32.87 -0.32
CA PHE A 12 2.67 31.47 -0.59
C PHE A 12 3.67 30.61 0.18
N ILE A 13 3.48 30.52 1.49
CA ILE A 13 3.89 29.32 2.22
C ILE A 13 2.79 28.32 1.88
N THR A 14 2.92 27.63 0.75
CA THR A 14 2.21 26.37 0.56
C THR A 14 2.84 25.41 1.54
N GLY A 15 2.27 25.36 2.74
CA GLY A 15 2.52 24.29 3.68
C GLY A 15 2.23 22.99 2.95
N CYS A 16 3.28 22.22 2.67
CA CYS A 16 3.10 20.78 2.70
C CYS A 16 2.77 20.48 4.15
N GLY A 17 1.48 20.31 4.45
CA GLY A 17 1.08 19.64 5.67
C GLY A 17 1.66 18.24 5.58
N GLY A 18 2.86 18.06 6.12
CA GLY A 18 3.31 16.75 6.52
C GLY A 18 2.35 16.34 7.61
N GLU A 19 1.42 15.46 7.28
CA GLU A 19 0.71 14.69 8.28
C GLU A 19 1.81 14.04 9.13
N ASP A 20 1.80 14.31 10.43
CA ASP A 20 2.77 13.73 11.38
C ASP A 20 2.64 12.21 11.30
N CYS A 21 3.45 11.61 10.44
CA CYS A 21 3.58 10.18 10.28
C CYS A 21 4.41 9.69 11.47
N ASP A 22 3.75 9.51 12.61
CA ASP A 22 4.34 8.90 13.79
C ASP A 22 4.70 7.45 13.44
N GLN A 23 5.94 7.25 12.98
CA GLN A 23 6.54 5.94 12.87
C GLN A 23 6.73 5.38 14.28
N LEU A 24 5.72 4.66 14.77
CA LEU A 24 5.89 3.83 15.94
C LEU A 24 7.05 2.87 15.64
N ILE A 25 8.03 2.82 16.55
CA ILE A 25 9.33 2.15 16.35
C ILE A 25 9.19 0.65 16.02
N ASP A 26 8.03 0.05 16.30
CA ASP A 26 7.73 -1.36 16.04
C ASP A 26 6.79 -1.60 14.83
N THR A 27 6.19 -0.57 14.23
CA THR A 27 5.31 -0.77 13.07
C THR A 27 6.11 -0.88 11.77
N GLY A 28 5.79 -1.87 10.95
CA GLY A 28 6.43 -2.08 9.64
C GLY A 28 5.40 -2.03 8.51
N CYS A 29 5.70 -1.30 7.44
CA CYS A 29 4.86 -1.27 6.25
C CYS A 29 5.54 -2.02 5.11
N TYR A 30 4.74 -2.79 4.38
CA TYR A 30 5.21 -3.62 3.29
C TYR A 30 4.27 -3.51 2.11
N SER A 31 4.79 -3.78 0.92
CA SER A 31 3.99 -3.94 -0.27
C SER A 31 4.34 -5.22 -1.00
N PHE A 32 3.36 -5.76 -1.72
CA PHE A 32 3.55 -6.94 -2.56
C PHE A 32 2.55 -6.94 -3.71
N ASP A 33 2.95 -7.60 -4.79
CA ASP A 33 2.12 -7.73 -5.99
C ASP A 33 1.23 -8.97 -5.92
N ILE A 34 0.08 -8.89 -6.58
CA ILE A 34 -0.79 -10.06 -6.78
C ILE A 34 -0.26 -10.84 -7.99
N ARG A 35 -0.13 -12.16 -7.91
CA ARG A 35 0.26 -12.97 -9.07
C ARG A 35 -0.87 -13.05 -10.06
N GLN A 36 -0.53 -13.06 -11.34
CA GLN A 36 -1.46 -13.46 -12.40
C GLN A 36 -2.10 -14.83 -12.10
N CYS A 37 -3.33 -15.00 -12.55
CA CYS A 37 -4.09 -16.25 -12.48
C CYS A 37 -4.52 -16.67 -11.05
N GLN A 38 -4.56 -15.75 -10.08
CA GLN A 38 -5.03 -16.02 -8.71
C GLN A 38 -4.31 -17.18 -8.03
N THR A 39 -2.99 -17.21 -8.15
CA THR A 39 -2.18 -18.36 -7.71
C THR A 39 -1.60 -18.19 -6.32
N ASP A 40 -1.76 -17.01 -5.72
CA ASP A 40 -1.37 -16.75 -4.34
C ASP A 40 -2.20 -17.59 -3.36
N ALA A 41 -1.60 -17.95 -2.22
CA ALA A 41 -2.30 -18.74 -1.20
C ALA A 41 -3.58 -18.06 -0.69
N PHE A 42 -3.59 -16.73 -0.62
CA PHE A 42 -4.75 -15.93 -0.21
C PHE A 42 -5.85 -15.86 -1.28
N ALA A 43 -5.56 -16.17 -2.54
CA ALA A 43 -6.52 -16.00 -3.65
C ALA A 43 -7.75 -16.92 -3.56
N ASN A 44 -7.68 -18.00 -2.77
CA ASN A 44 -8.84 -18.84 -2.45
C ASN A 44 -9.86 -18.14 -1.54
N VAL A 45 -9.46 -17.06 -0.87
CA VAL A 45 -10.27 -16.31 0.09
C VAL A 45 -10.56 -14.90 -0.43
N VAL A 46 -9.58 -14.27 -1.06
CA VAL A 46 -9.69 -12.91 -1.60
C VAL A 46 -10.09 -12.98 -3.08
N SER A 47 -11.38 -12.75 -3.36
CA SER A 47 -11.92 -12.73 -4.72
C SER A 47 -11.55 -11.42 -5.44
N GLU A 48 -10.90 -11.52 -6.60
CA GLU A 48 -10.59 -10.34 -7.43
C GLU A 48 -11.83 -9.65 -8.01
N ASN A 49 -12.97 -10.35 -8.05
CA ASN A 49 -14.23 -9.78 -8.53
C ASN A 49 -14.94 -8.92 -7.47
N ASP A 50 -14.45 -8.97 -6.24
CA ASP A 50 -15.03 -8.20 -5.14
C ASP A 50 -14.53 -6.75 -5.21
N ASN A 51 -15.25 -5.85 -4.55
CA ASN A 51 -14.83 -4.46 -4.49
C ASN A 51 -13.57 -4.31 -3.62
N VAL A 52 -12.85 -3.19 -3.81
CA VAL A 52 -11.58 -2.88 -3.14
C VAL A 52 -11.65 -3.07 -1.62
N VAL A 53 -12.64 -2.47 -0.96
CA VAL A 53 -12.78 -2.54 0.51
C VAL A 53 -12.94 -3.98 0.97
N LYS A 54 -13.77 -4.76 0.27
CA LYS A 54 -13.98 -6.17 0.62
C LYS A 54 -12.69 -6.99 0.46
N ARG A 55 -11.92 -6.72 -0.60
CA ARG A 55 -10.63 -7.38 -0.85
C ARG A 55 -9.59 -7.03 0.22
N GLU A 56 -9.56 -5.78 0.68
CA GLU A 56 -8.69 -5.34 1.79
C GLU A 56 -9.07 -6.04 3.10
N GLU A 57 -10.36 -6.10 3.44
CA GLU A 57 -10.88 -6.79 4.62
C GLU A 57 -10.55 -8.29 4.60
N ASP A 58 -10.79 -8.98 3.47
CA ASP A 58 -10.53 -10.42 3.34
C ASP A 58 -9.04 -10.75 3.41
N LEU A 59 -8.20 -9.91 2.80
CA LEU A 59 -6.76 -10.09 2.90
C LEU A 59 -6.28 -9.88 4.33
N LYS A 60 -6.76 -8.83 5.01
CA LYS A 60 -6.45 -8.57 6.41
C LYS A 60 -6.79 -9.80 7.27
N GLN A 61 -8.01 -10.31 7.13
CA GLN A 61 -8.45 -11.49 7.87
C GLN A 61 -7.62 -12.73 7.55
N TRP A 62 -7.28 -12.96 6.27
CA TRP A 62 -6.44 -14.08 5.88
C TRP A 62 -5.04 -14.00 6.52
N MET A 63 -4.41 -12.84 6.52
CA MET A 63 -3.10 -12.61 7.14
C MET A 63 -3.14 -12.76 8.66
N GLU A 64 -4.19 -12.27 9.31
CA GLU A 64 -4.40 -12.47 10.75
C GLU A 64 -4.55 -13.96 11.10
N ASN A 65 -5.23 -14.73 10.24
CA ASN A 65 -5.31 -16.19 10.39
C ASN A 65 -3.95 -16.90 10.19
N GLN A 66 -2.99 -16.27 9.51
CA GLN A 66 -1.61 -16.75 9.44
C GLN A 66 -0.77 -16.37 10.67
N GLY A 67 -1.36 -15.67 11.66
CA GLY A 67 -0.69 -15.24 12.88
C GLY A 67 -0.01 -13.88 12.78
N LEU A 68 -0.32 -13.09 11.74
CA LEU A 68 0.15 -11.71 11.62
C LEU A 68 -0.80 -10.75 12.35
N PHE A 69 -0.29 -9.60 12.77
CA PHE A 69 -1.10 -8.57 13.41
C PHE A 69 -1.12 -7.34 12.52
N ILE A 70 -2.19 -7.25 11.74
CA ILE A 70 -2.36 -6.25 10.67
C ILE A 70 -3.09 -5.05 11.24
N GLU A 71 -2.45 -3.89 11.22
CA GLU A 71 -3.10 -2.63 11.53
C GLU A 71 -4.04 -2.23 10.38
N ASP A 72 -3.51 -2.20 9.16
CA ASP A 72 -4.26 -1.75 7.99
C ASP A 72 -3.81 -2.44 6.69
N VAL A 73 -4.70 -2.46 5.70
CA VAL A 73 -4.47 -3.02 4.37
C VAL A 73 -5.05 -2.06 3.34
N LYS A 74 -4.26 -1.74 2.32
CA LYS A 74 -4.69 -0.91 1.20
C LYS A 74 -4.38 -1.57 -0.12
N LEU A 75 -5.30 -1.49 -1.06
CA LEU A 75 -5.15 -2.01 -2.41
C LEU A 75 -5.09 -0.86 -3.41
N VAL A 76 -3.99 -0.78 -4.13
CA VAL A 76 -3.83 0.14 -5.26
C VAL A 76 -4.07 -0.62 -6.54
N THR A 77 -5.17 -0.30 -7.22
CA THR A 77 -5.51 -0.92 -8.51
C THR A 77 -4.74 -0.28 -9.65
N ASN A 78 -4.40 -1.05 -10.68
CA ASN A 78 -3.65 -0.57 -11.85
C ASN A 78 -2.30 0.08 -11.49
N PHE A 79 -1.60 -0.46 -10.48
CA PHE A 79 -0.28 -0.03 -10.08
C PHE A 79 0.77 -0.27 -11.17
N HIS A 80 0.71 -1.43 -11.85
CA HIS A 80 1.57 -1.72 -13.00
C HIS A 80 0.84 -1.45 -14.31
N GLU A 81 1.37 -0.53 -15.13
CA GLU A 81 0.82 -0.22 -16.47
C GLU A 81 1.05 -1.35 -17.49
N VAL A 82 2.07 -2.19 -17.28
CA VAL A 82 2.43 -3.29 -18.18
C VAL A 82 2.59 -4.56 -17.37
N VAL A 83 1.78 -5.57 -17.70
CA VAL A 83 1.80 -6.89 -17.10
C VAL A 83 2.14 -7.94 -18.15
N CYS A 84 2.88 -8.98 -17.77
CA CYS A 84 3.23 -10.08 -18.67
C CYS A 84 2.28 -11.28 -18.50
N GLU A 85 2.18 -12.15 -19.52
CA GLU A 85 1.24 -13.27 -19.58
C GLU A 85 1.73 -14.57 -18.90
N ALA A 86 2.66 -14.50 -17.93
CA ALA A 86 3.12 -15.69 -17.22
C ALA A 86 2.49 -15.80 -15.82
N CYS A 87 1.62 -16.81 -15.63
CA CYS A 87 1.08 -17.14 -14.30
C CYS A 87 2.23 -17.40 -13.29
N HIS A 88 1.98 -17.16 -12.00
CA HIS A 88 2.91 -17.34 -10.87
C HIS A 88 4.11 -16.38 -10.80
N VAL A 89 4.54 -15.80 -11.91
CA VAL A 89 5.75 -14.97 -12.00
C VAL A 89 5.40 -13.50 -12.21
N CYS A 90 4.38 -13.23 -13.03
CA CYS A 90 4.00 -11.88 -13.39
C CYS A 90 3.00 -11.28 -12.38
N PRO A 91 3.09 -9.98 -12.11
CA PRO A 91 2.08 -9.26 -11.34
C PRO A 91 0.79 -9.10 -12.16
N GLN A 92 -0.35 -9.05 -11.47
CA GLN A 92 -1.68 -8.86 -12.07
C GLN A 92 -1.92 -7.43 -12.56
N GLY A 93 -1.27 -6.46 -11.92
CA GLY A 93 -1.49 -5.04 -12.14
C GLY A 93 -1.77 -4.31 -10.83
N ASP A 94 -2.47 -4.97 -9.91
CA ASP A 94 -2.77 -4.43 -8.58
C ASP A 94 -1.64 -4.71 -7.59
N ARG A 95 -1.52 -3.85 -6.57
CA ARG A 95 -0.55 -3.97 -5.47
C ARG A 95 -1.22 -3.77 -4.13
N TYR A 96 -0.91 -4.65 -3.18
CA TYR A 96 -1.30 -4.47 -1.79
C TYR A 96 -0.20 -3.75 -1.01
N TYR A 97 -0.64 -2.93 -0.07
CA TYR A 97 0.14 -2.34 1.00
C TYR A 97 -0.43 -2.83 2.31
N ILE A 98 0.44 -3.23 3.23
CA ILE A 98 0.04 -3.70 4.56
C ILE A 98 0.83 -2.92 5.62
N LYS A 99 0.15 -2.56 6.70
CA LYS A 99 0.75 -1.98 7.90
C LYS A 99 0.64 -3.00 9.03
N LEU A 100 1.77 -3.37 9.61
CA LEU A 100 1.87 -4.37 10.67
C LEU A 100 2.11 -3.68 12.02
N MET A 101 1.47 -4.20 13.07
CA MET A 101 1.67 -3.69 14.44
C MET A 101 3.03 -4.06 15.03
N PHE A 102 3.64 -5.13 14.53
CA PHE A 102 5.03 -5.53 14.82
C PHE A 102 5.62 -6.19 13.59
N GLN A 103 6.93 -6.08 13.38
CA GLN A 103 7.64 -6.69 12.25
C GLN A 103 7.76 -8.22 12.41
N PRO A 104 6.94 -9.04 11.72
CA PRO A 104 7.02 -10.49 11.74
C PRO A 104 7.94 -10.98 10.62
N ALA A 105 8.24 -12.29 10.62
CA ALA A 105 8.83 -12.92 9.44
C ALA A 105 7.74 -13.13 8.38
N LEU A 106 7.70 -12.26 7.36
CA LEU A 106 6.77 -12.37 6.22
C LEU A 106 7.22 -13.39 5.18
N ASP A 107 8.48 -13.81 5.21
CA ASP A 107 9.10 -14.74 4.23
C ASP A 107 8.33 -16.06 4.09
N SER A 108 7.63 -16.51 5.13
CA SER A 108 6.84 -17.75 5.10
C SER A 108 5.58 -17.67 4.26
N LEU A 109 5.13 -16.46 3.87
CA LEU A 109 3.92 -16.26 3.09
C LEU A 109 4.16 -16.31 1.56
N ASP A 110 5.42 -16.36 1.13
CA ASP A 110 5.82 -16.42 -0.30
C ASP A 110 5.10 -15.35 -1.14
N LEU A 111 5.07 -14.10 -0.66
CA LEU A 111 4.41 -12.98 -1.34
C LEU A 111 5.26 -12.49 -2.51
N LEU A 112 4.63 -12.25 -3.68
CA LEU A 112 5.34 -11.81 -4.89
C LEU A 112 5.87 -10.39 -4.73
N ASN A 113 7.15 -10.18 -5.03
CA ASN A 113 7.82 -8.87 -4.96
C ASN A 113 7.61 -8.17 -3.61
N LEU A 114 7.63 -8.94 -2.52
CA LEU A 114 7.53 -8.38 -1.18
C LEU A 114 8.68 -7.41 -0.90
N GLU A 115 8.33 -6.19 -0.55
CA GLU A 115 9.29 -5.14 -0.22
C GLU A 115 8.78 -4.26 0.92
N GLU A 116 9.70 -3.65 1.65
CA GLU A 116 9.38 -2.62 2.64
C GLU A 116 8.84 -1.38 1.91
N ALA A 117 7.81 -0.77 2.47
CA ALA A 117 7.15 0.41 1.92
C ALA A 117 7.17 1.55 2.93
N ASP A 118 7.12 2.79 2.45
CA ASP A 118 6.93 3.93 3.33
C ASP A 118 5.50 3.93 3.89
N CYS A 119 5.37 3.90 5.22
CA CYS A 119 4.09 3.99 5.88
C CYS A 119 3.35 5.30 5.57
N CYS A 120 4.08 6.39 5.29
CA CYS A 120 3.52 7.73 5.16
C CYS A 120 2.91 8.01 3.78
N ASP A 121 3.40 7.34 2.74
CA ASP A 121 2.94 7.57 1.36
C ASP A 121 1.67 6.76 1.02
N HIS A 122 1.40 5.73 1.81
CA HIS A 122 0.39 4.73 1.48
C HIS A 122 -0.71 4.58 2.54
N PHE A 123 -0.56 5.10 3.75
CA PHE A 123 -1.58 5.07 4.83
C PHE A 123 -1.80 6.45 5.42
#